data_AF-F9WAB5-F1
#
_entry.id   AF-F9WAB5-F1
#
_cell.length_a   1.000
_cell.length_b   1.000
_cell.length_c   1.000
_cell.angle_alpha   90.00
_cell.angle_beta   90.00
_cell.angle_gamma   90.00
#
_symmetry.space_group_name_H-M   'P 1'
#
loop_
_entity.id
_entity.type
_entity.pdbx_description
1 polymer ?
#
loop_
_entity_poly.entity_id
_entity_poly.type
_entity_poly.pdbx_seq_one_letter_code
_entity_poly.pdbx_strand_id
1 'polypeptide(L)'
;MLWRGVTLLLFLFFWVRMPAFQEKYKQNAGEAELFCRIRLLAENDPEKLVFENEEREKQIMRQIEKVGPEIRTLVGKADQRDASLITQFNNLVKEAKTIMENMRDLRRKAAEKRVSAKRHLRQVIFGEYGGEGKGELDEKTETIKKIFSGDKFEESCGGSGNKMAGRSLINDFICLCAYNTGFDAHFNSHEDRSICMYGVTTTVEANFKNWTTVWHWNKHRICINTAPPIPTPQNINYLVAHFTRFLERVQENFQVKNVFGFLNATLNTNRVCDASKVGFTCVNYSHALQNGGIAWVNHLNNASQDLKDMARYAEESESSLPQLELLEYNALLLFEEAKYSTHLPQAVPSNETETNSSNESYPGDPTNSSDTSEEEKLEEEEDADSTWKGGTSWWGIIIFVFDF
;
A
#
# COMPACT_ATOMS: atom_id res chain seq x y z
N MET A 1 -22.64 74.92 28.37
CA MET A 1 -23.51 74.16 29.30
C MET A 1 -23.77 72.81 28.66
N LEU A 2 -22.98 71.77 28.94
CA LEU A 2 -23.20 70.81 30.03
C LEU A 2 -24.67 70.40 30.14
N TRP A 3 -25.01 69.23 29.57
CA TRP A 3 -25.41 68.01 30.29
C TRP A 3 -26.53 67.20 29.59
N ARG A 4 -26.15 65.98 29.20
CA ARG A 4 -26.83 64.71 29.49
C ARG A 4 -28.32 64.60 29.14
N GLY A 5 -28.60 64.14 27.93
CA GLY A 5 -29.77 63.34 27.61
C GLY A 5 -29.34 61.91 27.34
N VAL A 6 -29.78 60.99 28.19
CA VAL A 6 -29.46 59.55 28.18
C VAL A 6 -29.99 58.92 26.89
N THR A 7 -29.10 58.52 25.98
CA THR A 7 -29.45 57.66 24.85
C THR A 7 -29.74 56.27 25.41
N LEU A 8 -31.02 55.94 25.54
CA LEU A 8 -31.50 54.61 25.81
C LEU A 8 -31.09 53.73 24.62
N LEU A 9 -29.92 53.08 24.72
CA LEU A 9 -29.52 51.98 23.86
C LEU A 9 -30.52 50.85 24.10
N LEU A 10 -31.60 50.85 23.32
CA LEU A 10 -32.35 49.66 22.97
C LEU A 10 -31.34 48.70 22.33
N PHE A 11 -30.66 47.91 23.17
CA PHE A 11 -30.16 46.61 22.81
C PHE A 11 -31.39 45.78 22.44
N LEU A 12 -31.85 45.96 21.19
CA LEU A 12 -32.55 44.92 20.48
C LEU A 12 -31.59 43.73 20.54
N PHE A 13 -31.89 42.84 21.48
CA PHE A 13 -31.54 41.43 21.41
C PHE A 13 -32.00 40.94 20.02
N PHE A 14 -31.15 41.16 19.01
CA PHE A 14 -30.98 40.19 17.95
C PHE A 14 -30.40 38.96 18.62
N TRP A 15 -31.29 38.25 19.34
CA TRP A 15 -31.33 36.81 19.22
C TRP A 15 -31.50 36.56 17.72
N VAL A 16 -30.37 36.55 17.01
CA VAL A 16 -30.20 35.58 15.94
C VAL A 16 -30.44 34.27 16.66
N ARG A 17 -31.70 33.86 16.65
CA ARG A 17 -32.13 32.51 16.91
C ARG A 17 -31.31 31.74 15.89
N MET A 18 -30.14 31.24 16.30
CA MET A 18 -29.45 30.24 15.53
C MET A 18 -30.54 29.23 15.15
N PRO A 19 -30.66 28.87 13.87
CA PRO A 19 -31.69 27.93 13.48
C PRO A 19 -31.51 26.71 14.37
N ALA A 20 -32.46 26.49 15.28
CA ALA A 20 -32.54 25.33 16.15
C ALA A 20 -33.02 24.13 15.31
N PHE A 21 -32.41 23.96 14.15
CA PHE A 21 -32.66 22.93 13.18
C PHE A 21 -31.37 22.11 13.05
N GLN A 22 -31.49 20.85 13.50
CA GLN A 22 -30.56 19.73 13.26
C GLN A 22 -29.22 19.64 14.03
N GLU A 23 -29.21 19.88 15.34
CA GLU A 23 -28.17 19.30 16.21
C GLU A 23 -28.47 17.83 16.59
N LYS A 24 -29.74 17.42 16.61
CA LYS A 24 -30.17 16.09 17.07
C LYS A 24 -29.80 14.93 16.13
N TYR A 25 -29.32 15.22 14.92
CA TYR A 25 -29.11 14.24 13.85
C TYR A 25 -27.67 14.14 13.35
N LYS A 26 -26.70 14.90 13.91
CA LYS A 26 -25.27 14.75 13.58
C LYS A 26 -24.64 13.55 14.32
N GLN A 27 -25.37 12.44 14.34
CA GLN A 27 -24.94 11.21 15.00
C GLN A 27 -23.80 10.62 14.16
N ASN A 28 -22.62 10.49 14.77
CA ASN A 28 -21.46 9.76 14.24
C ASN A 28 -20.66 10.39 13.09
N ALA A 29 -20.71 11.72 12.90
CA ALA A 29 -19.96 12.36 11.81
C ALA A 29 -18.45 12.06 11.84
N GLY A 30 -17.84 11.98 13.03
CA GLY A 30 -16.43 11.63 13.18
C GLY A 30 -16.11 10.16 12.91
N GLU A 31 -17.04 9.25 13.21
CA GLU A 31 -16.90 7.82 12.87
C GLU A 31 -17.02 7.62 11.37
N ALA A 32 -17.83 8.45 10.71
CA ALA A 32 -18.01 8.41 9.27
C ALA A 32 -16.76 8.76 8.49
N GLU A 33 -16.15 9.88 8.85
CA GLU A 33 -14.91 10.30 8.25
C GLU A 33 -13.81 9.24 8.46
N LEU A 34 -13.74 8.65 9.65
CA LEU A 34 -12.75 7.62 9.96
C LEU A 34 -12.96 6.35 9.13
N PHE A 35 -14.18 5.82 9.06
CA PHE A 35 -14.51 4.66 8.23
C PHE A 35 -14.09 4.91 6.77
N CYS A 36 -14.38 6.12 6.27
CA CYS A 36 -14.01 6.51 4.93
C CYS A 36 -12.52 6.55 4.68
N ARG A 37 -11.75 7.16 5.60
CA ARG A 37 -10.29 7.21 5.49
C ARG A 37 -9.70 5.79 5.49
N ILE A 38 -10.22 4.89 6.33
CA ILE A 38 -9.76 3.49 6.38
C ILE A 38 -10.08 2.75 5.08
N ARG A 39 -11.32 2.86 4.59
CA ARG A 39 -11.73 2.21 3.35
C ARG A 39 -10.93 2.71 2.15
N LEU A 40 -10.83 4.02 1.98
CA LEU A 40 -10.10 4.63 0.88
C LEU A 40 -8.60 4.32 0.95
N LEU A 41 -8.01 4.23 2.16
CA LEU A 41 -6.65 3.73 2.33
C LEU A 41 -6.52 2.30 1.79
N ALA A 42 -7.46 1.42 2.12
CA ALA A 42 -7.42 0.03 1.72
C ALA A 42 -7.70 -0.21 0.22
N GLU A 43 -8.38 0.75 -0.44
CA GLU A 43 -8.62 0.73 -1.90
C GLU A 43 -7.38 1.19 -2.69
N ASN A 44 -6.51 1.99 -2.08
CA ASN A 44 -5.30 2.49 -2.70
C ASN A 44 -4.20 1.43 -2.78
N ASP A 45 -3.41 1.50 -3.85
CA ASP A 45 -2.21 0.69 -3.99
C ASP A 45 -1.05 1.26 -3.14
N PRO A 46 -0.22 0.40 -2.54
CA PRO A 46 1.07 0.80 -2.01
C PRO A 46 1.92 1.52 -3.07
N GLU A 47 2.77 2.44 -2.62
CA GLU A 47 3.68 3.19 -3.48
C GLU A 47 4.54 2.26 -4.36
N LYS A 48 4.86 2.71 -5.58
CA LYS A 48 5.72 1.98 -6.51
C LYS A 48 7.15 1.90 -5.97
N LEU A 49 7.74 0.71 -6.08
CA LEU A 49 9.16 0.55 -5.81
C LEU A 49 9.93 1.21 -6.95
N VAL A 50 10.90 2.03 -6.57
CA VAL A 50 11.84 2.68 -7.49
C VAL A 50 13.23 2.46 -6.90
N PHE A 51 14.12 1.89 -7.68
CA PHE A 51 15.50 1.58 -7.28
C PHE A 51 16.43 2.54 -8.03
N GLU A 52 16.76 3.67 -7.40
CA GLU A 52 17.47 4.77 -8.05
C GLU A 52 18.88 4.37 -8.52
N ASN A 53 19.55 3.47 -7.79
CA ASN A 53 20.92 3.08 -8.11
C ASN A 53 21.03 1.90 -9.09
N GLU A 54 19.92 1.28 -9.50
CA GLU A 54 19.94 0.05 -10.30
C GLU A 54 20.77 0.18 -11.59
N GLU A 55 20.61 1.28 -12.33
CA GLU A 55 21.36 1.47 -13.57
C GLU A 55 22.85 1.70 -13.30
N ARG A 56 23.18 2.42 -12.22
CA ARG A 56 24.58 2.68 -11.84
C ARG A 56 25.27 1.38 -11.42
N GLU A 57 24.60 0.51 -10.69
CA GLU A 57 25.12 -0.80 -10.29
C GLU A 57 25.38 -1.70 -11.50
N LYS A 58 24.45 -1.72 -12.46
CA LYS A 58 24.62 -2.43 -13.74
C LYS A 58 25.84 -1.91 -14.50
N GLN A 59 26.03 -0.59 -14.53
CA GLN A 59 27.19 0.03 -15.17
C GLN A 59 28.51 -0.38 -14.49
N ILE A 60 28.56 -0.35 -13.16
CA ILE A 60 29.75 -0.79 -12.40
C ILE A 60 30.11 -2.24 -12.74
N MET A 61 29.12 -3.14 -12.73
CA MET A 61 29.39 -4.54 -13.07
C MET A 61 29.90 -4.72 -14.50
N ARG A 62 29.34 -4.01 -15.46
CA ARG A 62 29.83 -4.02 -16.86
C ARG A 62 31.28 -3.53 -16.93
N GLN A 63 31.66 -2.51 -16.16
CA GLN A 63 33.03 -2.02 -16.11
C GLN A 63 33.99 -3.04 -15.50
N ILE A 64 33.62 -3.65 -14.37
CA ILE A 64 34.41 -4.71 -13.73
C ILE A 64 34.60 -5.89 -14.70
N GLU A 65 33.54 -6.33 -15.38
CA GLU A 65 33.62 -7.45 -16.33
C GLU A 65 34.44 -7.12 -17.58
N LYS A 66 34.42 -5.85 -18.03
CA LYS A 66 35.19 -5.38 -19.19
C LYS A 66 36.70 -5.41 -18.95
N VAL A 67 37.18 -5.02 -17.77
CA VAL A 67 38.64 -4.98 -17.51
C VAL A 67 39.27 -6.36 -17.34
N GLY A 68 38.48 -7.40 -17.04
CA GLY A 68 38.99 -8.75 -16.83
C GLY A 68 39.73 -9.36 -18.04
N PRO A 69 39.12 -9.35 -19.24
CA PRO A 69 39.81 -9.72 -20.48
C PRO A 69 41.06 -8.87 -20.73
N GLU A 70 41.00 -7.57 -20.49
CA GLU A 70 42.13 -6.66 -20.72
C GLU A 70 43.32 -7.00 -19.80
N ILE A 71 43.08 -7.25 -18.51
CA ILE A 71 44.09 -7.74 -17.56
C ILE A 71 44.70 -9.05 -18.07
N ARG A 72 43.89 -10.02 -18.50
CA ARG A 72 44.39 -11.32 -19.01
C ARG A 72 45.26 -11.17 -20.26
N THR A 73 44.94 -10.21 -21.13
CA THR A 73 45.77 -9.94 -22.33
C THR A 73 47.11 -9.30 -22.00
N LEU A 74 47.14 -8.38 -21.03
CA LEU A 74 48.36 -7.69 -20.60
C LEU A 74 49.33 -8.64 -19.90
N VAL A 75 48.79 -9.59 -19.16
CA VAL A 75 49.52 -10.43 -18.21
C VAL A 75 50.25 -11.63 -18.87
N GLY A 76 50.01 -11.95 -20.15
CA GLY A 76 50.83 -12.92 -20.90
C GLY A 76 50.96 -14.34 -20.27
N LYS A 77 51.86 -15.18 -20.81
CA LYS A 77 52.11 -16.53 -20.26
C LYS A 77 53.10 -16.48 -19.08
N ALA A 78 52.52 -16.46 -17.88
CA ALA A 78 52.95 -17.18 -16.68
C ALA A 78 54.28 -16.80 -15.99
N ASP A 79 54.46 -15.53 -15.60
CA ASP A 79 55.26 -15.23 -14.42
C ASP A 79 54.42 -15.39 -13.12
N GLN A 80 55.07 -15.54 -11.96
CA GLN A 80 54.36 -15.78 -10.69
C GLN A 80 53.53 -14.57 -10.22
N ARG A 81 53.90 -13.35 -10.64
CA ARG A 81 53.11 -12.11 -10.39
C ARG A 81 51.83 -12.07 -11.22
N ASP A 82 51.90 -12.57 -12.44
CA ASP A 82 50.81 -12.61 -13.41
C ASP A 82 49.64 -13.48 -12.91
N ALA A 83 49.98 -14.64 -12.33
CA ALA A 83 49.00 -15.52 -11.68
C ALA A 83 48.34 -14.86 -10.45
N SER A 84 49.07 -14.00 -9.72
CA SER A 84 48.55 -13.29 -8.54
C SER A 84 47.51 -12.23 -8.93
N LEU A 85 47.79 -11.42 -9.96
CA LEU A 85 46.87 -10.38 -10.45
C LEU A 85 45.55 -10.97 -10.95
N ILE A 86 45.63 -12.04 -11.75
CA ILE A 86 44.43 -12.75 -12.24
C ILE A 86 43.62 -13.33 -11.07
N THR A 87 44.29 -13.87 -10.05
CA THR A 87 43.61 -14.41 -8.85
C THR A 87 42.92 -13.32 -8.05
N GLN A 88 43.58 -12.18 -7.83
CA GLN A 88 43.00 -11.02 -7.15
C GLN A 88 41.78 -10.48 -7.89
N PHE A 89 41.89 -10.31 -9.21
CA PHE A 89 40.77 -9.86 -10.04
C PHE A 89 39.59 -10.84 -9.99
N ASN A 90 39.84 -12.15 -10.11
CA ASN A 90 38.77 -13.15 -10.01
C ASN A 90 38.07 -13.13 -8.64
N ASN A 91 38.80 -12.85 -7.56
CA ASN A 91 38.22 -12.68 -6.22
C ASN A 91 37.32 -11.44 -6.15
N LEU A 92 37.74 -10.30 -6.71
CA LEU A 92 36.92 -9.08 -6.79
C LEU A 92 35.63 -9.31 -7.58
N VAL A 93 35.72 -9.96 -8.74
CA VAL A 93 34.54 -10.29 -9.57
C VAL A 93 33.57 -11.17 -8.78
N LYS A 94 34.09 -12.17 -8.06
CA LYS A 94 33.27 -13.05 -7.24
C LYS A 94 32.53 -12.26 -6.15
N GLU A 95 33.22 -11.37 -5.46
CA GLU A 95 32.65 -10.52 -4.42
C GLU A 95 31.58 -9.58 -4.99
N ALA A 96 31.86 -8.92 -6.11
CA ALA A 96 30.93 -8.03 -6.78
C ALA A 96 29.65 -8.77 -7.23
N LYS A 97 29.79 -9.99 -7.78
CA LYS A 97 28.66 -10.85 -8.13
C LYS A 97 27.81 -11.23 -6.92
N THR A 98 28.45 -11.60 -5.80
CA THR A 98 27.73 -11.89 -4.55
C THR A 98 26.94 -10.68 -4.05
N ILE A 99 27.51 -9.48 -4.12
CA ILE A 99 26.81 -8.24 -3.74
C ILE A 99 25.59 -8.02 -4.65
N MET A 100 25.76 -8.11 -5.97
CA MET A 100 24.67 -7.94 -6.93
C MET A 100 23.55 -8.96 -6.76
N GLU A 101 23.89 -10.22 -6.50
CA GLU A 101 22.91 -11.28 -6.22
C GLU A 101 22.11 -10.96 -4.95
N ASN A 102 22.78 -10.51 -3.88
CA ASN A 102 22.12 -10.10 -2.64
C ASN A 102 21.18 -8.91 -2.87
N MET A 103 21.60 -7.91 -3.65
CA MET A 103 20.77 -6.74 -3.98
C MET A 103 19.53 -7.15 -4.77
N ARG A 104 19.69 -8.01 -5.78
CA ARG A 104 18.56 -8.56 -6.56
C ARG A 104 17.59 -9.34 -5.67
N ASP A 105 18.10 -10.14 -4.73
CA ASP A 105 17.29 -10.88 -3.77
C ASP A 105 16.50 -9.95 -2.83
N LEU A 106 17.12 -8.88 -2.34
CA LEU A 106 16.46 -7.86 -1.54
C LEU A 106 15.37 -7.11 -2.31
N ARG A 107 15.64 -6.71 -3.56
CA ARG A 107 14.64 -6.08 -4.44
C ARG A 107 13.44 -6.99 -4.69
N ARG A 108 13.69 -8.28 -4.95
CA ARG A 108 12.64 -9.30 -5.08
C ARG A 108 11.80 -9.41 -3.80
N LYS A 109 12.44 -9.49 -2.62
CA LYS A 109 11.75 -9.52 -1.32
C LYS A 109 10.92 -8.26 -1.07
N ALA A 110 11.41 -7.09 -1.47
CA ALA A 110 10.65 -5.84 -1.40
C ALA A 110 9.38 -5.92 -2.27
N ALA A 111 9.50 -6.39 -3.52
CA ALA A 111 8.36 -6.57 -4.42
C ALA A 111 7.33 -7.57 -3.87
N GLU A 112 7.77 -8.73 -3.35
CA GLU A 112 6.92 -9.72 -2.69
C GLU A 112 6.14 -9.12 -1.51
N LYS A 113 6.82 -8.31 -0.70
CA LYS A 113 6.20 -7.63 0.44
C LYS A 113 5.19 -6.57 0.01
N ARG A 114 5.45 -5.86 -1.08
CA ARG A 114 4.48 -4.94 -1.68
C ARG A 114 3.21 -5.66 -2.13
N VAL A 115 3.34 -6.78 -2.84
CA VAL A 115 2.21 -7.61 -3.28
C VAL A 115 1.44 -8.15 -2.08
N SER A 116 2.15 -8.62 -1.06
CA SER A 116 1.55 -9.09 0.19
C SER A 116 0.77 -7.99 0.93
N ALA A 117 1.33 -6.78 1.03
CA ALA A 117 0.66 -5.63 1.61
C ALA A 117 -0.62 -5.28 0.84
N LYS A 118 -0.56 -5.23 -0.50
CA LYS A 118 -1.74 -4.99 -1.37
C LYS A 118 -2.84 -6.04 -1.14
N ARG A 119 -2.46 -7.31 -1.02
CA ARG A 119 -3.39 -8.40 -0.68
C ARG A 119 -4.04 -8.19 0.69
N HIS A 120 -3.26 -7.84 1.72
CA HIS A 120 -3.81 -7.56 3.04
C HIS A 120 -4.75 -6.35 3.03
N LEU A 121 -4.42 -5.27 2.32
CA LEU A 121 -5.32 -4.11 2.13
C LEU A 121 -6.65 -4.53 1.47
N ARG A 122 -6.61 -5.40 0.46
CA ARG A 122 -7.85 -5.96 -0.12
C ARG A 122 -8.65 -6.79 0.90
N GLN A 123 -7.99 -7.56 1.76
CA GLN A 123 -8.66 -8.32 2.81
C GLN A 123 -9.32 -7.43 3.88
N VAL A 124 -8.85 -6.19 4.07
CA VAL A 124 -9.55 -5.21 4.93
C VAL A 124 -10.96 -4.96 4.41
N ILE A 125 -11.13 -4.79 3.10
CA ILE A 125 -12.42 -4.47 2.47
C ILE A 125 -13.30 -5.72 2.32
N PHE A 126 -12.72 -6.81 1.82
CA PHE A 126 -13.45 -7.99 1.37
C PHE A 126 -13.29 -9.20 2.31
N GLY A 127 -12.63 -9.05 3.46
CA GLY A 127 -12.30 -10.19 4.32
C GLY A 127 -11.39 -11.19 3.58
N GLU A 128 -11.50 -12.47 3.90
CA GLU A 128 -10.64 -13.50 3.30
C GLU A 128 -10.84 -13.64 1.78
N TYR A 129 -11.97 -13.16 1.24
CA TYR A 129 -12.23 -13.14 -0.19
C TYR A 129 -11.25 -12.22 -0.95
N GLY A 130 -10.77 -11.15 -0.30
CA GLY A 130 -9.76 -10.26 -0.86
C GLY A 130 -8.38 -10.91 -1.08
N GLY A 131 -8.14 -12.07 -0.49
CA GLY A 131 -6.90 -12.83 -0.60
C GLY A 131 -6.78 -13.68 -1.87
N GLU A 132 -7.88 -13.98 -2.55
CA GLU A 132 -7.95 -15.02 -3.61
C GLU A 132 -7.85 -14.47 -5.04
N GLY A 133 -7.74 -13.16 -5.19
CA GLY A 133 -7.23 -12.51 -6.41
C GLY A 133 -8.09 -12.55 -7.68
N LYS A 134 -9.10 -13.43 -7.84
CA LYS A 134 -9.80 -13.58 -9.14
C LYS A 134 -11.25 -14.08 -9.02
N GLY A 135 -12.15 -13.27 -8.47
CA GLY A 135 -13.59 -13.57 -8.50
C GLY A 135 -14.45 -12.30 -8.51
N GLU A 136 -15.65 -12.37 -9.08
CA GLU A 136 -16.66 -11.32 -8.89
C GLU A 136 -17.36 -11.55 -7.55
N LEU A 137 -17.64 -10.46 -6.82
CA LEU A 137 -18.43 -10.54 -5.59
C LEU A 137 -19.77 -11.23 -5.91
N ASP A 138 -20.02 -12.37 -5.27
CA ASP A 138 -21.23 -13.15 -5.49
C ASP A 138 -21.96 -13.47 -4.17
N GLU A 139 -23.16 -14.00 -4.32
CA GLU A 139 -24.07 -14.32 -3.23
C GLU A 139 -23.91 -15.78 -2.76
N LYS A 140 -22.82 -16.46 -3.17
CA LYS A 140 -22.58 -17.84 -2.75
C LYS A 140 -22.24 -17.88 -1.27
N THR A 141 -22.65 -18.96 -0.62
CA THR A 141 -22.42 -19.21 0.80
C THR A 141 -20.93 -19.13 1.17
N GLU A 142 -20.04 -19.61 0.31
CA GLU A 142 -18.59 -19.56 0.51
C GLU A 142 -18.06 -18.12 0.54
N THR A 143 -18.54 -17.27 -0.36
CA THR A 143 -18.18 -15.84 -0.44
C THR A 143 -18.72 -15.10 0.77
N ILE A 144 -19.98 -15.33 1.14
CA ILE A 144 -20.60 -14.72 2.32
C ILE A 144 -19.80 -15.05 3.58
N LYS A 145 -19.39 -16.31 3.78
CA LYS A 145 -18.59 -16.72 4.96
C LYS A 145 -17.22 -16.04 5.04
N LYS A 146 -16.63 -15.67 3.89
CA LYS A 146 -15.33 -14.97 3.84
C LYS A 146 -15.45 -13.48 4.14
N ILE A 147 -16.60 -12.86 3.82
CA ILE A 147 -16.85 -11.43 3.99
C ILE A 147 -17.50 -11.13 5.35
N PHE A 148 -18.46 -11.94 5.79
CA PHE A 148 -19.33 -11.69 6.94
C PHE A 148 -19.06 -12.63 8.12
N SER A 149 -19.22 -12.11 9.33
CA SER A 149 -18.99 -12.86 10.57
C SER A 149 -20.05 -13.93 10.86
N GLY A 150 -21.25 -13.82 10.30
CA GLY A 150 -22.34 -14.80 10.41
C GLY A 150 -22.93 -15.19 9.06
N ASP A 151 -23.77 -16.23 9.06
CA ASP A 151 -24.57 -16.65 7.89
C ASP A 151 -25.87 -15.84 7.74
N LYS A 152 -26.20 -15.05 8.77
CA LYS A 152 -27.29 -14.10 8.79
C LYS A 152 -26.80 -12.69 9.10
N PHE A 153 -27.51 -11.72 8.55
CA PHE A 153 -27.26 -10.29 8.72
C PHE A 153 -27.16 -9.87 10.19
N GLU A 154 -28.20 -10.16 10.97
CA GLU A 154 -28.30 -9.77 12.39
C GLU A 154 -27.17 -10.37 13.26
N GLU A 155 -26.59 -11.48 12.84
CA GLU A 155 -25.53 -12.17 13.57
C GLU A 155 -24.14 -11.61 13.27
N SER A 156 -24.00 -10.88 12.17
CA SER A 156 -22.71 -10.37 11.69
C SER A 156 -22.33 -9.03 12.32
N CYS A 157 -23.23 -8.41 13.07
CA CYS A 157 -23.04 -7.10 13.69
C CYS A 157 -22.61 -7.18 15.18
N GLY A 158 -22.42 -8.39 15.70
CA GLY A 158 -21.88 -8.64 17.04
C GLY A 158 -22.94 -8.79 18.14
N GLY A 159 -24.23 -8.56 17.83
CA GLY A 159 -25.33 -8.74 18.78
C GLY A 159 -25.13 -7.88 20.03
N SER A 160 -25.34 -8.44 21.22
CA SER A 160 -25.06 -7.76 22.50
C SER A 160 -23.57 -7.78 22.88
N GLY A 161 -22.67 -8.06 21.92
CA GLY A 161 -21.24 -8.25 22.14
C GLY A 161 -20.85 -9.69 22.41
N ASN A 162 -21.72 -10.64 22.07
CA ASN A 162 -21.56 -12.09 22.26
C ASN A 162 -21.32 -12.85 20.95
N LYS A 163 -21.33 -12.17 19.80
CA LYS A 163 -21.07 -12.74 18.48
C LYS A 163 -19.88 -12.06 17.81
N MET A 164 -19.23 -12.75 16.88
CA MET A 164 -18.16 -12.16 16.08
C MET A 164 -18.69 -11.02 15.20
N ALA A 165 -17.88 -9.99 15.02
CA ALA A 165 -18.12 -8.87 14.13
C ALA A 165 -16.78 -8.37 13.57
N GLY A 166 -16.80 -7.51 12.54
CA GLY A 166 -15.58 -6.94 11.99
C GLY A 166 -14.74 -7.91 11.16
N ARG A 167 -15.40 -8.82 10.43
CA ARG A 167 -14.69 -9.68 9.48
C ARG A 167 -14.13 -8.89 8.28
N SER A 168 -14.83 -7.85 7.84
CA SER A 168 -14.44 -6.99 6.73
C SER A 168 -15.09 -5.62 6.84
N LEU A 169 -14.60 -4.61 6.13
CA LEU A 169 -15.28 -3.30 6.08
C LEU A 169 -16.64 -3.38 5.39
N ILE A 170 -16.86 -4.33 4.47
CA ILE A 170 -18.20 -4.57 3.89
C ILE A 170 -19.17 -5.08 4.95
N ASN A 171 -18.73 -6.02 5.81
CA ASN A 171 -19.53 -6.46 6.95
C ASN A 171 -19.94 -5.27 7.81
N ASP A 172 -18.97 -4.44 8.18
CA ASP A 172 -19.25 -3.32 9.08
C ASP A 172 -20.09 -2.25 8.40
N PHE A 173 -19.84 -1.96 7.13
CA PHE A 173 -20.68 -1.07 6.33
C PHE A 173 -22.14 -1.51 6.34
N ILE A 174 -22.40 -2.79 6.09
CA ILE A 174 -23.75 -3.33 6.10
C ILE A 174 -24.39 -3.18 7.49
N CYS A 175 -23.67 -3.46 8.57
CA CYS A 175 -24.17 -3.26 9.93
C CYS A 175 -24.44 -1.79 10.29
N LEU A 176 -23.64 -0.87 9.76
CA LEU A 176 -23.79 0.55 10.02
C LEU A 176 -24.93 1.16 9.19
N CYS A 177 -25.16 0.63 7.98
CA CYS A 177 -25.96 1.32 6.98
C CYS A 177 -27.20 0.58 6.47
N ALA A 178 -27.32 -0.74 6.59
CA ALA A 178 -28.34 -1.53 5.88
C ALA A 178 -29.79 -1.43 6.38
N TYR A 179 -30.07 -0.57 7.37
CA TYR A 179 -31.44 -0.42 7.86
C TYR A 179 -32.32 0.36 6.87
N ASN A 180 -33.52 -0.18 6.59
CA ASN A 180 -34.56 0.51 5.81
C ASN A 180 -35.10 1.70 6.59
N THR A 181 -34.60 2.87 6.28
CA THR A 181 -35.13 4.09 6.88
C THR A 181 -36.35 4.63 6.15
N GLY A 182 -36.77 4.03 5.03
CA GLY A 182 -37.93 4.46 4.25
C GLY A 182 -37.82 5.90 3.73
N PHE A 183 -36.62 6.47 3.67
CA PHE A 183 -36.41 7.85 3.22
C PHE A 183 -36.18 7.91 1.71
N ASP A 184 -37.14 8.51 0.99
CA ASP A 184 -36.97 9.06 -0.37
C ASP A 184 -36.15 10.37 -0.34
N ALA A 185 -35.12 10.46 0.49
CA ALA A 185 -34.33 11.67 0.57
C ALA A 185 -33.42 11.75 -0.67
N HIS A 186 -33.69 12.73 -1.53
CA HIS A 186 -32.77 13.18 -2.56
C HIS A 186 -31.36 13.29 -1.96
N PHE A 187 -30.44 12.45 -2.43
CA PHE A 187 -29.02 12.53 -2.09
C PHE A 187 -28.51 13.96 -2.35
N ASN A 188 -27.99 14.63 -1.32
CA ASN A 188 -27.42 15.97 -1.43
C ASN A 188 -25.96 15.96 -0.98
N SER A 189 -25.04 15.75 -1.92
CA SER A 189 -23.59 15.65 -1.67
C SER A 189 -22.97 16.79 -0.84
N HIS A 190 -23.64 17.94 -0.68
CA HIS A 190 -23.17 19.08 0.09
C HIS A 190 -23.64 19.12 1.56
N GLU A 191 -24.65 18.35 1.95
CA GLU A 191 -25.20 18.33 3.32
C GLU A 191 -24.84 17.05 4.10
N ASP A 192 -24.37 16.03 3.39
CA ASP A 192 -24.19 14.68 3.93
C ASP A 192 -22.95 14.53 4.81
N ARG A 193 -23.15 14.27 6.12
CA ARG A 193 -22.06 14.15 7.12
C ARG A 193 -22.06 12.85 7.93
N SER A 194 -22.84 11.83 7.58
CA SER A 194 -22.78 10.52 8.25
C SER A 194 -22.73 9.38 7.24
N ILE A 195 -22.13 8.24 7.62
CA ILE A 195 -21.89 7.06 6.74
C ILE A 195 -23.17 6.63 6.03
N CYS A 196 -24.32 6.81 6.69
CA CYS A 196 -25.60 6.26 6.25
C CYS A 196 -26.79 7.20 6.51
N MET A 197 -26.55 8.48 6.83
CA MET A 197 -27.62 9.41 7.27
C MET A 197 -28.67 9.72 6.19
N TYR A 198 -28.39 9.39 4.93
CA TYR A 198 -29.33 9.57 3.81
C TYR A 198 -30.15 8.32 3.51
N GLY A 199 -30.03 7.29 4.36
CA GLY A 199 -30.62 6.00 4.10
C GLY A 199 -29.91 5.32 2.94
N VAL A 200 -29.52 4.07 3.12
CA VAL A 200 -29.44 3.20 1.94
C VAL A 200 -30.87 2.90 1.53
N THR A 201 -31.18 3.04 0.25
CA THR A 201 -32.53 2.79 -0.28
C THR A 201 -32.84 1.29 -0.40
N THR A 202 -31.98 0.43 0.14
CA THR A 202 -31.97 -1.02 -0.09
C THR A 202 -31.73 -1.79 1.20
N THR A 203 -32.75 -2.49 1.69
CA THR A 203 -32.63 -3.49 2.76
C THR A 203 -31.67 -4.59 2.37
N VAL A 204 -30.81 -5.04 3.29
CA VAL A 204 -30.12 -6.33 3.13
C VAL A 204 -31.06 -7.44 3.58
N GLU A 205 -31.23 -8.46 2.74
CA GLU A 205 -31.98 -9.67 3.09
C GLU A 205 -31.28 -10.41 4.23
N ALA A 206 -32.06 -11.04 5.12
CA ALA A 206 -31.53 -11.67 6.34
C ALA A 206 -30.44 -12.74 6.07
N ASN A 207 -30.48 -13.39 4.91
CA ASN A 207 -29.51 -14.39 4.44
C ASN A 207 -28.44 -13.81 3.48
N PHE A 208 -28.30 -12.48 3.45
CA PHE A 208 -27.42 -11.73 2.55
C PHE A 208 -27.72 -11.85 1.06
N LYS A 209 -28.84 -12.43 0.61
CA LYS A 209 -29.07 -12.69 -0.83
C LYS A 209 -28.93 -11.47 -1.75
N ASN A 210 -29.08 -10.23 -1.28
CA ASN A 210 -28.91 -9.04 -2.11
C ASN A 210 -27.74 -8.12 -1.66
N TRP A 211 -26.82 -8.63 -0.84
CA TRP A 211 -25.76 -7.83 -0.21
C TRP A 211 -24.85 -7.13 -1.22
N THR A 212 -24.55 -7.80 -2.35
CA THR A 212 -23.73 -7.29 -3.45
C THR A 212 -24.36 -6.03 -4.04
N THR A 213 -25.66 -6.09 -4.33
CA THR A 213 -26.46 -4.97 -4.82
C THR A 213 -26.39 -3.81 -3.83
N VAL A 214 -26.66 -4.05 -2.55
CA VAL A 214 -26.57 -3.01 -1.51
C VAL A 214 -25.18 -2.36 -1.48
N TRP A 215 -24.11 -3.16 -1.54
CA TRP A 215 -22.75 -2.63 -1.60
C TRP A 215 -22.51 -1.77 -2.85
N HIS A 216 -22.80 -2.28 -4.05
CA HIS A 216 -22.54 -1.57 -5.31
C HIS A 216 -23.31 -0.25 -5.42
N TRP A 217 -24.57 -0.22 -5.00
CA TRP A 217 -25.41 0.98 -5.05
C TRP A 217 -25.01 2.06 -4.05
N ASN A 218 -24.36 1.68 -2.94
CA ASN A 218 -24.08 2.62 -1.87
C ASN A 218 -22.59 2.96 -1.72
N LYS A 219 -21.66 2.10 -2.19
CA LYS A 219 -20.22 2.29 -2.01
C LYS A 219 -19.70 3.63 -2.54
N HIS A 220 -20.31 4.18 -3.60
CA HIS A 220 -19.89 5.45 -4.21
C HIS A 220 -20.51 6.68 -3.53
N ARG A 221 -21.61 6.49 -2.78
CA ARG A 221 -22.30 7.56 -2.06
C ARG A 221 -21.60 7.94 -0.76
N ILE A 222 -20.73 7.05 -0.29
CA ILE A 222 -20.01 7.19 0.96
C ILE A 222 -18.61 7.67 0.60
N CYS A 223 -18.06 8.61 1.37
CA CYS A 223 -16.68 9.10 1.26
C CYS A 223 -16.36 10.07 0.10
N ILE A 224 -17.38 10.66 -0.55
CA ILE A 224 -17.22 11.55 -1.71
C ILE A 224 -16.29 12.76 -1.43
N ASN A 225 -16.30 13.27 -0.20
CA ASN A 225 -15.52 14.44 0.19
C ASN A 225 -14.24 14.08 0.96
N THR A 226 -13.82 12.82 0.95
CA THR A 226 -12.64 12.34 1.69
C THR A 226 -11.50 12.05 0.73
N ALA A 227 -10.38 12.77 0.87
CA ALA A 227 -9.18 12.47 0.11
C ALA A 227 -8.61 11.10 0.51
N PRO A 228 -8.30 10.22 -0.46
CA PRO A 228 -7.84 8.87 -0.16
C PRO A 228 -6.39 8.92 0.33
N PRO A 229 -6.09 8.47 1.57
CA PRO A 229 -4.72 8.52 2.10
C PRO A 229 -3.85 7.44 1.44
N ILE A 230 -2.57 7.74 1.27
CA ILE A 230 -1.59 6.77 0.74
C ILE A 230 -1.36 5.67 1.80
N PRO A 231 -1.34 4.38 1.41
CA PRO A 231 -1.03 3.29 2.33
C PRO A 231 0.43 3.35 2.78
N THR A 232 0.68 3.95 3.93
CA THR A 232 1.98 3.94 4.61
C THR A 232 1.83 3.36 6.01
N PRO A 233 2.89 2.79 6.61
CA PRO A 233 2.83 2.32 7.98
C PRO A 233 2.34 3.39 8.96
N GLN A 234 2.76 4.64 8.77
CA GLN A 234 2.38 5.78 9.61
C GLN A 234 0.88 6.09 9.48
N ASN A 235 0.35 6.16 8.26
CA ASN A 235 -1.06 6.41 8.02
C ASN A 235 -1.94 5.28 8.56
N ILE A 236 -1.54 4.02 8.35
CA ILE A 236 -2.27 2.86 8.88
C ILE A 236 -2.30 2.92 10.41
N ASN A 237 -1.15 3.08 11.07
CA ASN A 237 -1.08 3.11 12.53
C ASN A 237 -1.87 4.28 13.10
N TYR A 238 -1.87 5.44 12.44
CA TYR A 238 -2.68 6.60 12.80
C TYR A 238 -4.18 6.27 12.76
N LEU A 239 -4.67 5.68 11.66
CA LEU A 239 -6.09 5.34 11.52
C LEU A 239 -6.52 4.24 12.49
N VAL A 240 -5.71 3.21 12.69
CA VAL A 240 -5.96 2.15 13.68
C VAL A 240 -6.01 2.74 15.09
N ALA A 241 -5.07 3.60 15.47
CA ALA A 241 -5.08 4.25 16.77
C ALA A 241 -6.31 5.16 16.97
N HIS A 242 -6.70 5.90 15.92
CA HIS A 242 -7.93 6.69 15.95
C HIS A 242 -9.17 5.81 16.13
N PHE A 243 -9.25 4.70 15.41
CA PHE A 243 -10.33 3.74 15.54
C PHE A 243 -10.42 3.12 16.94
N THR A 244 -9.30 2.67 17.49
CA THR A 244 -9.23 2.16 18.87
C THR A 244 -9.73 3.20 19.87
N ARG A 245 -9.33 4.46 19.73
CA ARG A 245 -9.83 5.56 20.58
C ARG A 245 -11.34 5.77 20.45
N PHE A 246 -11.92 5.56 19.27
CA PHE A 246 -13.39 5.60 19.12
C PHE A 246 -14.05 4.45 19.88
N LEU A 247 -13.49 3.23 19.80
CA LEU A 247 -14.02 2.09 20.54
C LEU A 247 -13.90 2.24 22.06
N GLU A 248 -12.92 3.00 22.55
CA GLU A 248 -12.75 3.25 23.99
C GLU A 248 -13.71 4.32 24.54
N ARG A 249 -14.36 5.10 23.68
CA ARG A 249 -15.28 6.16 24.12
C ARG A 249 -16.51 5.58 24.81
N VAL A 250 -16.91 6.26 25.87
CA VAL A 250 -18.18 6.04 26.54
C VAL A 250 -18.85 7.40 26.66
N GLN A 251 -20.05 7.52 26.10
CA GLN A 251 -20.89 8.70 26.24
C GLN A 251 -22.27 8.25 26.67
N GLU A 252 -22.83 8.94 27.66
CA GLU A 252 -24.15 8.64 28.18
C GLU A 252 -25.17 8.62 27.04
N ASN A 253 -25.96 7.55 26.96
CA ASN A 253 -27.04 7.33 25.99
C ASN A 253 -26.66 7.12 24.51
N PHE A 254 -25.44 7.44 24.07
CA PHE A 254 -25.11 7.48 22.63
C PHE A 254 -23.89 6.65 22.21
N GLN A 255 -22.94 6.40 23.12
CA GLN A 255 -21.72 5.66 22.77
C GLN A 255 -21.36 4.65 23.86
N VAL A 256 -21.21 3.40 23.45
CA VAL A 256 -20.87 2.26 24.31
C VAL A 256 -19.47 1.80 23.97
N LYS A 257 -18.67 1.46 24.98
CA LYS A 257 -17.35 0.88 24.80
C LYS A 257 -17.41 -0.34 23.88
N ASN A 258 -16.44 -0.47 22.97
CA ASN A 258 -16.30 -1.50 21.94
C ASN A 258 -17.39 -1.49 20.85
N VAL A 259 -18.26 -0.47 20.84
CA VAL A 259 -19.31 -0.31 19.83
C VAL A 259 -18.95 0.84 18.92
N PHE A 260 -19.05 0.61 17.61
CA PHE A 260 -18.88 1.61 16.58
C PHE A 260 -20.22 1.87 15.89
N GLY A 261 -20.55 3.13 15.61
CA GLY A 261 -21.84 3.51 15.06
C GLY A 261 -22.86 3.93 16.13
N PHE A 262 -24.13 4.04 15.72
CA PHE A 262 -25.16 4.68 16.53
C PHE A 262 -25.89 3.65 17.39
N LEU A 263 -25.74 3.75 18.71
CA LEU A 263 -26.48 2.96 19.67
C LEU A 263 -27.21 3.89 20.64
N ASN A 264 -28.54 3.95 20.53
CA ASN A 264 -29.37 4.71 21.46
C ASN A 264 -29.63 3.85 22.71
N ALA A 265 -28.84 4.02 23.77
CA ALA A 265 -28.91 3.17 24.95
C ALA A 265 -30.22 3.33 25.74
N THR A 266 -30.99 4.39 25.50
CA THR A 266 -32.32 4.59 26.10
C THR A 266 -33.37 3.68 25.44
N LEU A 267 -33.28 3.46 24.13
CA LEU A 267 -34.18 2.58 23.37
C LEU A 267 -33.64 1.14 23.25
N ASN A 268 -32.33 0.97 23.41
CA ASN A 268 -31.59 -0.26 23.26
C ASN A 268 -30.86 -0.59 24.56
N THR A 269 -31.63 -0.92 25.60
CA THR A 269 -31.11 -1.23 26.95
C THR A 269 -30.17 -2.44 26.96
N ASN A 270 -30.41 -3.39 26.07
CA ASN A 270 -29.58 -4.60 25.88
C ASN A 270 -28.34 -4.35 24.99
N ARG A 271 -28.18 -3.13 24.46
CA ARG A 271 -27.04 -2.70 23.64
C ARG A 271 -26.76 -3.65 22.46
N VAL A 272 -27.82 -4.10 21.80
CA VAL A 272 -27.76 -5.04 20.68
C VAL A 272 -27.42 -4.30 19.39
N CYS A 273 -26.40 -4.78 18.70
CA CYS A 273 -26.09 -4.40 17.33
C CYS A 273 -26.53 -5.54 16.39
N ASP A 274 -27.67 -5.35 15.74
CA ASP A 274 -28.24 -6.27 14.75
C ASP A 274 -28.77 -5.54 13.50
N ALA A 275 -28.70 -4.20 13.51
CA ALA A 275 -29.19 -3.32 12.45
C ALA A 275 -30.66 -3.54 12.03
N SER A 276 -31.48 -4.12 12.93
CA SER A 276 -32.90 -4.37 12.72
C SER A 276 -33.77 -3.11 12.73
N LYS A 277 -33.33 -2.05 13.44
CA LYS A 277 -34.04 -0.76 13.57
C LYS A 277 -33.12 0.40 13.93
N VAL A 278 -33.63 1.63 13.78
CA VAL A 278 -32.91 2.85 14.21
C VAL A 278 -32.48 2.74 15.68
N GLY A 279 -31.20 3.02 15.95
CA GLY A 279 -30.60 2.85 17.29
C GLY A 279 -29.98 1.47 17.55
N PHE A 280 -30.00 0.57 16.55
CA PHE A 280 -29.34 -0.74 16.54
C PHE A 280 -28.34 -0.86 15.37
N THR A 281 -28.15 0.21 14.60
CA THR A 281 -27.23 0.35 13.46
C THR A 281 -25.81 0.64 13.96
N CYS A 282 -25.16 -0.42 14.43
CA CYS A 282 -23.85 -0.38 15.04
C CYS A 282 -23.10 -1.69 14.80
N VAL A 283 -21.83 -1.72 15.17
CA VAL A 283 -21.00 -2.92 15.19
C VAL A 283 -20.45 -3.09 16.61
N ASN A 284 -20.71 -4.22 17.23
CA ASN A 284 -20.22 -4.52 18.57
C ASN A 284 -19.02 -5.47 18.51
N TYR A 285 -17.82 -4.93 18.74
CA TYR A 285 -16.58 -5.71 18.66
C TYR A 285 -16.18 -6.39 19.97
N SER A 286 -17.03 -6.36 21.01
CA SER A 286 -16.65 -6.88 22.34
C SER A 286 -16.17 -8.34 22.28
N HIS A 287 -16.87 -9.20 21.54
CA HIS A 287 -16.47 -10.58 21.37
C HIS A 287 -15.15 -10.69 20.57
N ALA A 288 -15.02 -9.95 19.47
CA ALA A 288 -13.83 -9.99 18.63
C ALA A 288 -12.57 -9.55 19.41
N LEU A 289 -12.67 -8.46 20.17
CA LEU A 289 -11.57 -7.95 21.00
C LEU A 289 -11.12 -8.92 22.11
N GLN A 290 -12.02 -9.79 22.59
CA GLN A 290 -11.69 -10.86 23.54
C GLN A 290 -11.12 -12.12 22.87
N ASN A 291 -11.28 -12.26 21.55
CA ASN A 291 -10.98 -13.49 20.80
C ASN A 291 -10.02 -13.21 19.61
N GLY A 292 -8.91 -12.52 19.86
CA GLY A 292 -7.86 -12.30 18.86
C GLY A 292 -7.97 -11.00 18.05
N GLY A 293 -8.91 -10.12 18.38
CA GLY A 293 -9.05 -8.81 17.77
C GLY A 293 -10.03 -8.76 16.60
N ILE A 294 -10.08 -7.60 15.95
CA ILE A 294 -10.97 -7.34 14.81
C ILE A 294 -10.24 -7.75 13.54
N ALA A 295 -10.83 -8.62 12.71
CA ALA A 295 -10.11 -9.26 11.62
C ALA A 295 -9.59 -8.25 10.58
N TRP A 296 -10.42 -7.29 10.14
CA TRP A 296 -9.95 -6.26 9.20
C TRP A 296 -8.88 -5.34 9.80
N VAL A 297 -8.88 -5.11 11.12
CA VAL A 297 -7.80 -4.38 11.81
C VAL A 297 -6.51 -5.19 11.81
N ASN A 298 -6.60 -6.51 12.00
CA ASN A 298 -5.45 -7.40 11.91
C ASN A 298 -4.85 -7.40 10.50
N HIS A 299 -5.69 -7.41 9.45
CA HIS A 299 -5.21 -7.25 8.07
C HIS A 299 -4.52 -5.90 7.82
N LEU A 300 -5.04 -4.78 8.37
CA LEU A 300 -4.35 -3.49 8.32
C LEU A 300 -2.98 -3.55 9.01
N ASN A 301 -2.89 -4.15 10.18
CA ASN A 301 -1.62 -4.29 10.91
C ASN A 301 -0.61 -5.13 10.13
N ASN A 302 -1.05 -6.21 9.48
CA ASN A 302 -0.21 -7.03 8.62
C ASN A 302 0.25 -6.25 7.39
N ALA A 303 -0.63 -5.49 6.74
CA ALA A 303 -0.25 -4.59 5.64
C ALA A 303 0.79 -3.56 6.09
N SER A 304 0.61 -2.94 7.27
CA SER A 304 1.58 -2.00 7.86
C SER A 304 2.95 -2.66 8.07
N GLN A 305 2.98 -3.91 8.54
CA GLN A 305 4.23 -4.65 8.72
C GLN A 305 4.90 -4.99 7.39
N ASP A 306 4.15 -5.46 6.40
CA ASP A 306 4.69 -5.77 5.07
C ASP A 306 5.22 -4.51 4.38
N LEU A 307 4.59 -3.34 4.55
CA LEU A 307 5.09 -2.07 4.03
C LEU A 307 6.39 -1.62 4.72
N LYS A 308 6.56 -1.91 6.03
CA LYS A 308 7.84 -1.66 6.73
C LYS A 308 8.94 -2.59 6.21
N ASP A 309 8.62 -3.87 6.05
CA ASP A 309 9.58 -4.85 5.52
C ASP A 309 9.97 -4.51 4.07
N MET A 310 9.01 -4.09 3.25
CA MET A 310 9.23 -3.60 1.89
C MET A 310 10.23 -2.44 1.88
N ALA A 311 9.98 -1.40 2.68
CA ALA A 311 10.86 -0.23 2.76
C ALA A 311 12.26 -0.61 3.24
N ARG A 312 12.35 -1.47 4.28
CA ARG A 312 13.64 -1.97 4.79
C ARG A 312 14.43 -2.70 3.71
N TYR A 313 13.82 -3.63 2.99
CA TYR A 313 14.52 -4.39 1.94
C TYR A 313 14.95 -3.49 0.77
N ALA A 314 14.13 -2.50 0.40
CA ALA A 314 14.50 -1.53 -0.61
C ALA A 314 15.72 -0.70 -0.16
N GLU A 315 15.69 -0.14 1.05
CA GLU A 315 16.80 0.63 1.61
C GLU A 315 18.09 -0.22 1.75
N GLU A 316 17.98 -1.45 2.25
CA GLU A 316 19.10 -2.38 2.35
C GLU A 316 19.70 -2.69 0.97
N SER A 317 18.87 -2.84 -0.06
CA SER A 317 19.36 -3.08 -1.43
C SER A 317 20.18 -1.89 -1.94
N GLU A 318 19.71 -0.67 -1.75
CA GLU A 318 20.38 0.55 -2.22
C GLU A 318 21.66 0.87 -1.41
N SER A 319 21.73 0.42 -0.15
CA SER A 319 22.88 0.65 0.73
C SER A 319 24.17 -0.05 0.31
N SER A 320 24.09 -1.00 -0.63
CA SER A 320 25.23 -1.80 -1.10
C SER A 320 26.08 -1.12 -2.18
N LEU A 321 25.58 -0.02 -2.77
CA LEU A 321 26.28 0.69 -3.85
C LEU A 321 27.72 1.10 -3.50
N PRO A 322 28.04 1.68 -2.32
CA PRO A 322 29.41 2.09 -2.01
C PRO A 322 30.42 0.93 -1.97
N GLN A 323 29.98 -0.27 -1.59
CA GLN A 323 30.83 -1.46 -1.63
C GLN A 323 31.13 -1.86 -3.07
N LEU A 324 30.13 -1.76 -3.96
CA LEU A 324 30.28 -2.05 -5.37
C LEU A 324 31.21 -1.04 -6.07
N GLU A 325 31.09 0.25 -5.76
CA GLU A 325 32.00 1.31 -6.22
C GLU A 325 33.46 1.07 -5.78
N LEU A 326 33.66 0.58 -4.55
CA LEU A 326 35.00 0.23 -4.07
C LEU A 326 35.61 -0.93 -4.87
N LEU A 327 34.80 -1.94 -5.22
CA LEU A 327 35.24 -3.05 -6.05
C LEU A 327 35.56 -2.62 -7.48
N GLU A 328 34.79 -1.68 -8.04
CA GLU A 328 35.09 -1.04 -9.32
C GLU A 328 36.46 -0.37 -9.30
N TYR A 329 36.69 0.48 -8.29
CA TYR A 329 37.96 1.17 -8.11
C TYR A 329 39.13 0.19 -8.00
N ASN A 330 38.98 -0.88 -7.20
CA ASN A 330 40.02 -1.90 -7.05
C ASN A 330 40.27 -2.66 -8.36
N ALA A 331 39.24 -2.95 -9.15
CA ALA A 331 39.38 -3.61 -10.45
C ALA A 331 40.13 -2.72 -11.45
N LEU A 332 39.84 -1.41 -11.47
CA LEU A 332 40.56 -0.42 -12.28
C LEU A 332 42.02 -0.27 -11.85
N LEU A 333 42.29 -0.30 -10.55
CA LEU A 333 43.65 -0.24 -10.03
C LEU A 333 44.49 -1.46 -10.45
N LEU A 334 43.92 -2.67 -10.38
CA LEU A 334 44.58 -3.89 -10.86
C LEU A 334 44.84 -3.84 -12.36
N PHE A 335 43.94 -3.24 -13.13
CA PHE A 335 44.14 -3.03 -14.56
C PHE A 335 45.32 -2.10 -14.85
N GLU A 336 45.43 -0.98 -14.14
CA GLU A 336 46.59 -0.10 -14.25
C GLU A 336 47.89 -0.80 -13.82
N GLU A 337 47.89 -1.57 -12.71
CA GLU A 337 49.05 -2.36 -12.29
C GLU A 337 49.48 -3.38 -13.35
N ALA A 338 48.53 -4.03 -14.01
CA ALA A 338 48.80 -4.95 -15.11
C ALA A 338 49.48 -4.24 -16.29
N LYS A 339 49.04 -3.01 -16.65
CA LYS A 339 49.71 -2.21 -17.69
C LYS A 339 51.17 -1.92 -17.32
N TYR A 340 51.43 -1.39 -16.12
CA TYR A 340 52.79 -1.05 -15.70
C TYR A 340 53.71 -2.29 -15.61
N SER A 341 53.17 -3.45 -15.25
CA SER A 341 53.92 -4.70 -15.18
C SER A 341 54.48 -5.14 -16.55
N THR A 342 53.79 -4.81 -17.65
CA THR A 342 54.30 -5.06 -19.01
C THR A 342 55.46 -4.14 -19.44
N HIS A 343 55.70 -3.04 -18.71
CA HIS A 343 56.71 -2.04 -19.02
C HIS A 343 57.99 -2.15 -18.17
N LEU A 344 58.01 -3.02 -17.17
CA LEU A 344 59.20 -3.30 -16.39
C LEU A 344 60.07 -4.33 -17.12
N PRO A 345 61.38 -4.07 -17.34
CA PRO A 345 62.26 -5.09 -17.90
C PRO A 345 62.21 -6.33 -16.99
N GLN A 346 61.82 -7.47 -17.54
CA GLN A 346 62.09 -8.75 -16.89
C GLN A 346 63.59 -8.78 -16.59
N ALA A 347 63.94 -8.89 -15.31
CA ALA A 347 65.33 -9.03 -14.90
C ALA A 347 65.84 -10.38 -15.41
N VAL A 348 66.42 -10.37 -16.61
CA VAL A 348 67.18 -11.48 -17.15
C VAL A 348 68.33 -11.75 -16.16
N PRO A 349 68.50 -12.99 -15.66
CA PRO A 349 69.73 -13.36 -14.95
C PRO A 349 70.88 -13.14 -15.93
N SER A 350 71.72 -12.14 -15.65
CA SER A 350 72.84 -11.76 -16.50
C SER A 350 73.84 -12.92 -16.59
N ASN A 351 73.79 -13.67 -17.70
CA ASN A 351 74.93 -14.38 -18.22
C ASN A 351 75.06 -14.03 -19.72
N GLU A 352 76.18 -13.37 -20.00
CA GLU A 352 76.89 -13.31 -21.28
C GLU A 352 76.29 -12.53 -22.46
N THR A 353 76.99 -11.43 -22.75
CA THR A 353 77.52 -10.99 -24.06
C THR A 353 76.56 -10.49 -25.14
N GLU A 354 76.89 -9.27 -25.61
CA GLU A 354 76.44 -8.55 -26.79
C GLU A 354 75.96 -9.43 -27.96
N THR A 355 74.90 -9.01 -28.68
CA THR A 355 74.95 -8.52 -30.08
C THR A 355 73.55 -8.08 -30.58
N ASN A 356 73.50 -6.87 -31.15
CA ASN A 356 72.59 -6.27 -32.15
C ASN A 356 71.26 -6.97 -32.57
N SER A 357 70.17 -6.18 -32.67
CA SER A 357 69.70 -5.59 -33.95
C SER A 357 68.17 -5.41 -34.04
N SER A 358 67.77 -4.14 -34.23
CA SER A 358 66.73 -3.59 -35.12
C SER A 358 65.24 -4.02 -35.06
N ASN A 359 64.41 -2.97 -34.85
CA ASN A 359 63.22 -2.56 -35.63
C ASN A 359 61.98 -3.48 -35.67
N GLU A 360 60.73 -3.02 -35.78
CA GLU A 360 60.01 -1.73 -35.72
C GLU A 360 58.51 -2.11 -35.76
N SER A 361 57.64 -1.11 -35.53
CA SER A 361 56.31 -0.98 -36.14
C SER A 361 55.06 -1.51 -35.38
N TYR A 362 54.36 -0.53 -34.80
CA TYR A 362 52.89 -0.35 -34.68
C TYR A 362 52.11 -0.59 -36.01
N PRO A 363 50.76 -0.41 -36.14
CA PRO A 363 49.67 -0.12 -35.18
C PRO A 363 48.36 -0.96 -35.42
N GLY A 364 47.27 -0.71 -34.66
CA GLY A 364 45.91 -0.67 -35.25
C GLY A 364 44.74 -1.27 -34.45
N ASP A 365 43.93 -0.38 -33.86
CA ASP A 365 42.49 -0.45 -33.54
C ASP A 365 41.60 -0.91 -34.74
N PRO A 366 40.24 -1.03 -34.68
CA PRO A 366 39.27 -1.14 -33.56
C PRO A 366 38.08 -2.14 -33.82
N THR A 367 37.09 -2.11 -32.91
CA THR A 367 35.61 -2.22 -33.12
C THR A 367 34.84 -3.57 -33.11
N ASN A 368 34.05 -3.69 -32.02
CA ASN A 368 32.57 -3.77 -31.93
C ASN A 368 31.73 -5.00 -32.35
N SER A 369 30.73 -5.20 -31.46
CA SER A 369 29.33 -5.66 -31.70
C SER A 369 29.14 -7.18 -31.78
N SER A 370 28.12 -7.80 -31.17
CA SER A 370 27.02 -7.35 -30.32
C SER A 370 26.41 -8.55 -29.62
N ASP A 371 25.87 -8.29 -28.44
CA ASP A 371 24.85 -9.05 -27.72
C ASP A 371 23.59 -9.36 -28.56
N THR A 372 22.85 -10.38 -28.13
CA THR A 372 21.51 -10.19 -27.55
C THR A 372 21.12 -11.44 -26.76
N SER A 373 20.71 -11.23 -25.50
CA SER A 373 19.98 -12.20 -24.68
C SER A 373 18.69 -11.58 -24.15
N GLU A 374 17.67 -12.42 -24.09
CA GLU A 374 16.31 -12.22 -23.61
C GLU A 374 16.28 -11.89 -22.11
N GLU A 375 15.70 -10.76 -21.69
CA GLU A 375 15.31 -10.55 -20.28
C GLU A 375 14.09 -9.62 -20.10
N GLU A 376 13.33 -9.37 -21.16
CA GLU A 376 12.16 -8.46 -21.15
C GLU A 376 10.87 -9.08 -20.53
N LYS A 377 10.98 -10.19 -19.80
CA LYS A 377 9.81 -11.04 -19.49
C LYS A 377 9.25 -10.93 -18.06
N LEU A 378 9.89 -10.17 -17.18
CA LEU A 378 9.46 -10.06 -15.77
C LEU A 378 8.65 -8.81 -15.44
N GLU A 379 8.72 -7.77 -16.27
CA GLU A 379 7.92 -6.55 -16.08
C GLU A 379 6.53 -6.63 -16.75
N GLU A 380 6.37 -7.44 -17.79
CA GLU A 380 5.08 -7.58 -18.51
C GLU A 380 4.00 -8.39 -17.75
N GLU A 381 4.37 -9.18 -16.74
CA GLU A 381 3.35 -9.86 -15.91
C GLU A 381 2.73 -8.94 -14.83
N GLU A 382 3.30 -7.75 -14.58
CA GLU A 382 2.75 -6.79 -13.60
C GLU A 382 1.61 -5.93 -14.15
N ASP A 383 1.56 -5.73 -15.48
CA ASP A 383 0.53 -4.94 -16.17
C ASP A 383 -0.57 -5.79 -16.81
N ALA A 384 -0.65 -7.09 -16.49
CA ALA A 384 -1.86 -7.89 -16.68
C ALA A 384 -2.93 -7.44 -15.67
N ASP A 385 -3.44 -6.24 -15.96
CA ASP A 385 -4.57 -5.51 -15.40
C ASP A 385 -5.64 -6.46 -14.87
N SER A 386 -5.53 -6.78 -13.58
CA SER A 386 -6.67 -7.27 -12.79
C SER A 386 -7.50 -6.08 -12.38
N THR A 387 -8.04 -5.37 -13.37
CA THR A 387 -9.22 -4.53 -13.19
C THR A 387 -10.25 -5.47 -12.60
N TRP A 388 -10.48 -5.35 -11.29
CA TRP A 388 -11.67 -5.89 -10.69
C TRP A 388 -12.84 -5.25 -11.45
N LYS A 389 -13.47 -6.00 -12.34
CA LYS A 389 -14.66 -5.57 -13.10
C LYS A 389 -15.88 -5.52 -12.18
N GLY A 390 -15.78 -4.77 -11.09
CA GLY A 390 -16.89 -4.44 -10.19
C GLY A 390 -17.66 -3.20 -10.64
N GLY A 391 -17.74 -2.94 -11.95
CA GLY A 391 -18.48 -1.83 -12.53
C GLY A 391 -18.53 -1.89 -14.06
N THR A 392 -19.72 -2.06 -14.62
CA THR A 392 -20.05 -1.39 -15.88
C THR A 392 -19.90 0.11 -15.64
N SER A 393 -18.98 0.75 -16.36
CA SER A 393 -18.90 2.21 -16.42
C SER A 393 -20.19 2.72 -17.08
N TRP A 394 -21.10 3.28 -16.27
CA TRP A 394 -22.31 3.95 -16.75
C TRP A 394 -22.09 5.46 -16.91
N TRP A 395 -20.87 5.87 -17.27
CA TRP A 395 -20.51 7.24 -17.64
C TRP A 395 -20.27 7.39 -19.15
N GLY A 396 -21.07 6.70 -19.97
CA GLY A 396 -20.84 6.61 -21.42
C GLY A 396 -22.07 6.57 -22.29
N ILE A 397 -23.17 7.27 -21.94
CA ILE A 397 -24.21 7.63 -22.93
C ILE A 397 -24.69 9.06 -22.61
N ILE A 398 -23.86 10.05 -22.93
CA ILE A 398 -24.35 11.40 -23.24
C ILE A 398 -24.56 11.40 -24.76
N ILE A 399 -25.79 11.15 -25.19
CA ILE A 399 -26.20 11.41 -26.56
C ILE A 399 -26.36 12.93 -26.67
N PHE A 400 -25.40 13.58 -27.32
CA PHE A 400 -25.60 14.92 -27.87
C PHE A 400 -26.52 14.79 -29.10
N VAL A 401 -27.81 15.06 -28.91
CA VAL A 401 -28.66 15.50 -30.02
C VAL A 401 -28.46 17.01 -30.15
N PHE A 402 -27.64 17.43 -31.09
CA PHE A 402 -27.75 18.77 -31.67
C PHE A 402 -28.66 18.66 -32.88
N ASP A 403 -29.90 19.15 -32.75
CA ASP A 403 -30.76 19.43 -33.89
C ASP A 403 -30.25 20.69 -34.60
N PHE A 404 -30.15 20.57 -35.94
CA PHE A 404 -30.04 21.66 -36.90
C PHE A 404 -31.34 21.73 -37.69
#